data_AF-A0A0M4N344-F1
#
_entry.id   AF-A0A0M4N344-F1
#
_cell.length_a   1.000
_cell.length_b   1.000
_cell.length_c   1.000
_cell.angle_alpha   90.00
_cell.angle_beta   90.00
_cell.angle_gamma   90.00
#
_symmetry.space_group_name_H-M   'P 1'
#
loop_
_entity.id
_entity.type
_entity.pdbx_description
1 polymer ?
#
loop_
_entity_poly.entity_id
_entity_poly.type
_entity_poly.pdbx_seq_one_letter_code
_entity_poly.pdbx_strand_id
1 'polypeptide(L)'
;MGTIKGVGRIYQQTFIDSYSKVAMAKFYDRKNALVAADMLNDKVVPWFEEEGVRLLRILTDRGTEYCGNREHHEFQLFLALEDIDHSKTKARHPQSNGICE
;
A
#
# COMPACT_ATOMS: atom_id res chain seq x y z
N MET A 1 -6.93 1.53 -13.02
CA MET A 1 -7.37 0.17 -13.44
C MET A 1 -7.21 0.09 -14.94
N GLY A 2 -6.63 -1.00 -15.46
CA GLY A 2 -6.51 -1.24 -16.90
C GLY A 2 -6.93 -2.66 -17.28
N THR A 3 -7.09 -2.91 -18.57
CA THR A 3 -7.29 -4.27 -19.10
C THR A 3 -6.28 -4.53 -20.20
N ILE A 4 -5.54 -5.63 -20.11
CA ILE A 4 -4.59 -6.05 -21.15
C ILE A 4 -5.19 -7.27 -21.87
N LYS A 5 -5.24 -7.22 -23.21
CA LYS A 5 -5.73 -8.33 -24.03
C LYS A 5 -4.87 -9.58 -23.75
N GLY A 6 -5.52 -10.69 -23.36
CA GLY A 6 -4.85 -11.96 -23.04
C GLY A 6 -4.43 -12.12 -21.57
N VAL A 7 -4.39 -11.05 -20.77
CA VAL A 7 -4.06 -11.09 -19.34
C VAL A 7 -5.30 -10.82 -18.48
N GLY A 8 -6.18 -9.92 -18.93
CA GLY A 8 -7.37 -9.51 -18.20
C GLY A 8 -7.15 -8.21 -17.43
N ARG A 9 -7.82 -8.08 -16.28
CA ARG A 9 -7.79 -6.86 -15.45
C ARG A 9 -6.44 -6.74 -14.76
N ILE A 10 -5.90 -5.54 -14.79
CA ILE A 10 -4.69 -5.17 -14.04
C ILE A 10 -5.00 -4.05 -13.05
N TYR A 11 -4.41 -4.19 -11.88
CA TYR A 11 -4.49 -3.29 -10.75
C TYR A 11 -3.11 -2.72 -10.50
N GLN A 12 -3.00 -1.39 -10.52
CA GLN A 12 -1.78 -0.71 -10.12
C GLN A 12 -1.91 -0.39 -8.63
N GLN A 13 -0.90 -0.79 -7.86
CA GLN A 13 -0.69 -0.31 -6.51
C GLN A 13 0.41 0.75 -6.56
N THR A 14 0.16 1.90 -5.94
CA THR A 14 1.12 3.01 -5.88
C THR A 14 1.43 3.29 -4.42
N PHE A 15 2.72 3.52 -4.12
CA PHE A 15 3.19 4.04 -2.85
C PHE A 15 3.88 5.37 -3.13
N ILE A 16 3.63 6.38 -2.31
CA ILE A 16 4.28 7.67 -2.41
C ILE A 16 4.70 8.11 -1.03
N ASP A 17 5.99 8.41 -0.89
CA ASP A 17 6.49 9.03 0.33
C ASP A 17 6.22 10.53 0.32
N SER A 18 5.60 11.00 1.39
CA SER A 18 5.17 12.38 1.54
C SER A 18 6.34 13.36 1.71
N TYR A 19 7.47 12.90 2.24
CA TYR A 19 8.64 13.73 2.54
C TYR A 19 9.56 13.86 1.33
N SER A 20 10.10 12.74 0.85
CA SER A 20 11.06 12.66 -0.25
C SER A 20 10.43 12.79 -1.64
N LYS A 21 9.09 12.65 -1.75
CA LYS A 21 8.35 12.59 -3.02
C LYS A 21 8.73 11.41 -3.91
N VAL A 22 9.36 10.37 -3.37
CA VAL A 22 9.61 9.12 -4.08
C VAL A 22 8.29 8.39 -4.27
N ALA A 23 8.04 7.94 -5.50
CA ALA A 23 6.87 7.18 -5.87
C ALA A 23 7.29 5.82 -6.46
N MET A 24 6.61 4.78 -6.03
CA MET A 24 6.79 3.42 -6.52
C MET A 24 5.44 2.91 -7.02
N ALA A 25 5.45 2.16 -8.12
CA ALA A 25 4.25 1.54 -8.66
C ALA A 25 4.54 0.08 -9.02
N LYS A 26 3.61 -0.81 -8.66
CA LYS A 26 3.67 -2.24 -9.00
C LYS A 26 2.30 -2.68 -9.53
N PHE A 27 2.32 -3.53 -10.55
CA PHE A 27 1.11 -4.05 -11.20
C PHE A 27 0.79 -5.46 -10.72
N TYR A 28 -0.48 -5.72 -10.50
CA TYR A 28 -1.04 -7.00 -10.08
C TYR A 28 -2.23 -7.38 -10.96
N ASP A 29 -2.51 -8.67 -11.04
CA ASP A 29 -3.71 -9.24 -11.67
C ASP A 29 -4.92 -9.27 -10.72
N ARG A 30 -4.67 -9.07 -9.42
CA ARG A 30 -5.67 -9.12 -8.35
C ARG A 30 -5.59 -7.90 -7.43
N LYS A 31 -6.67 -7.66 -6.69
CA LYS A 31 -6.80 -6.55 -5.72
C LYS A 31 -7.25 -7.11 -4.36
N ASN A 32 -6.32 -7.52 -3.52
CA ASN A 32 -6.58 -8.09 -2.19
C ASN A 32 -5.50 -7.69 -1.17
N ALA A 33 -5.68 -8.07 0.10
CA ALA A 33 -4.77 -7.68 1.18
C ALA A 33 -3.34 -8.22 1.01
N LEU A 34 -3.21 -9.44 0.46
CA LEU A 34 -1.91 -10.05 0.21
C LEU A 34 -1.07 -9.23 -0.77
N VAL A 35 -1.64 -8.75 -1.88
CA VAL A 35 -0.88 -7.92 -2.84
C VAL A 35 -0.56 -6.53 -2.30
N ALA A 36 -1.40 -5.99 -1.41
CA ALA A 36 -1.09 -4.74 -0.73
C ALA A 36 0.13 -4.91 0.20
N ALA A 37 0.22 -6.04 0.92
CA ALA A 37 1.36 -6.35 1.78
C ALA A 37 2.62 -6.62 0.95
N ASP A 38 2.48 -7.38 -0.14
CA ASP A 38 3.57 -7.70 -1.06
C ASP A 38 4.26 -6.46 -1.60
N MET A 39 3.52 -5.40 -1.96
CA MET A 39 4.15 -4.16 -2.44
C MET A 39 5.08 -3.55 -1.38
N LEU A 40 4.68 -3.58 -0.12
CA LEU A 40 5.51 -3.03 0.95
C LEU A 40 6.74 -3.89 1.18
N ASN A 41 6.56 -5.21 1.26
CA ASN A 41 7.63 -6.16 1.51
C ASN A 41 8.66 -6.22 0.37
N ASP A 42 8.22 -6.21 -0.89
CA ASP A 42 9.09 -6.47 -2.05
C ASP A 42 9.76 -5.19 -2.61
N LYS A 43 9.19 -4.01 -2.33
CA LYS A 43 9.66 -2.75 -2.94
C LYS A 43 9.90 -1.64 -1.94
N VAL A 44 8.92 -1.37 -1.06
CA VAL A 44 8.98 -0.17 -0.22
C VAL A 44 9.95 -0.34 0.94
N VAL A 45 9.74 -1.33 1.80
CA VAL A 45 10.55 -1.52 3.01
C VAL A 45 12.03 -1.72 2.67
N PRO A 46 12.42 -2.63 1.75
CA PRO A 46 13.84 -2.82 1.43
C PRO A 46 14.52 -1.55 0.93
N TRP A 47 13.83 -0.77 0.08
CA TRP A 47 14.40 0.47 -0.44
C TRP A 47 14.66 1.51 0.66
N PHE A 48 13.73 1.66 1.61
CA PHE A 48 13.93 2.58 2.74
C PHE A 48 15.01 2.09 3.69
N GLU A 49 15.11 0.77 3.92
CA GLU A 49 16.19 0.18 4.72
C GLU A 49 17.57 0.40 4.09
N GLU A 50 17.70 0.27 2.76
CA GLU A 50 18.92 0.58 2.02
C GLU A 50 19.34 2.05 2.18
N GLU A 51 18.38 2.96 2.24
CA GLU A 51 18.60 4.39 2.52
C GLU A 51 18.80 4.70 4.02
N GLY A 52 18.75 3.69 4.89
CA GLY A 52 18.91 3.85 6.33
C GLY A 52 17.75 4.56 7.02
N VAL A 53 16.56 4.55 6.41
CA VAL A 53 15.35 5.22 6.91
C VAL A 53 14.32 4.18 7.31
N ARG A 54 13.73 4.34 8.51
CA ARG A 54 12.65 3.45 8.96
C ARG A 54 11.30 3.98 8.50
N LEU A 55 10.49 3.13 7.87
CA LEU A 55 9.10 3.43 7.57
C LEU A 55 8.26 3.34 8.85
N LEU A 56 7.71 4.47 9.30
CA LEU A 56 7.00 4.52 10.59
C LEU A 56 5.49 4.39 10.46
N ARG A 57 4.92 4.88 9.37
CA ARG A 57 3.47 5.01 9.20
C ARG A 57 3.08 4.94 7.75
N ILE A 58 1.96 4.27 7.49
CA ILE A 58 1.29 4.26 6.20
C ILE A 58 -0.11 4.85 6.34
N LEU A 59 -0.49 5.69 5.38
CA LEU A 59 -1.83 6.22 5.21
C LEU A 59 -2.49 5.54 4.00
N THR A 60 -3.62 4.88 4.20
CA THR A 60 -4.44 4.34 3.10
C THR A 60 -5.87 4.83 3.17
N ASP A 61 -6.66 4.51 2.15
CA ASP A 61 -8.12 4.58 2.24
C ASP A 61 -8.70 3.42 3.07
N ARG A 62 -10.03 3.33 3.11
CA ARG A 62 -10.77 2.26 3.80
C ARG A 62 -11.08 1.04 2.91
N GLY A 63 -10.37 0.86 1.81
CA GLY A 63 -10.49 -0.30 0.94
C GLY A 63 -10.27 -1.60 1.71
N THR A 64 -10.97 -2.65 1.28
CA THR A 64 -10.90 -3.99 1.87
C THR A 64 -9.53 -4.64 1.70
N GLU A 65 -8.70 -4.13 0.79
CA GLU A 65 -7.30 -4.52 0.62
C GLU A 65 -6.39 -4.01 1.75
N TYR A 66 -6.76 -2.92 2.42
CA TYR A 66 -5.97 -2.35 3.53
C TYR A 66 -6.64 -2.60 4.88
N CYS A 67 -7.97 -2.72 4.90
CA CYS A 67 -8.77 -2.77 6.11
C CYS A 67 -9.48 -4.13 6.29
N GLY A 68 -9.17 -4.81 7.39
CA GLY A 68 -9.88 -6.02 7.84
C GLY A 68 -9.57 -6.36 9.30
N ASN A 69 -9.96 -7.56 9.74
CA ASN A 69 -9.65 -8.03 11.09
C ASN A 69 -8.13 -8.26 11.22
N ARG A 70 -7.48 -7.61 12.19
CA ARG A 70 -6.02 -7.66 12.39
C ARG A 70 -5.47 -9.07 12.54
N GLU A 71 -6.25 -10.02 13.07
CA GLU A 71 -5.79 -11.40 13.27
C GLU A 71 -5.70 -12.21 11.97
N HIS A 72 -6.46 -11.82 10.94
CA HIS A 72 -6.61 -12.61 9.71
C HIS A 72 -6.36 -11.81 8.42
N HIS A 73 -6.02 -10.53 8.53
CA HIS A 73 -5.83 -9.66 7.37
C HIS A 73 -4.34 -9.48 7.11
N GLU A 74 -3.86 -10.04 6.00
CA GLU A 74 -2.43 -10.16 5.67
C GLU A 74 -1.70 -8.81 5.70
N PHE A 75 -2.33 -7.76 5.18
CA PHE A 75 -1.78 -6.40 5.24
C PHE A 75 -1.63 -5.88 6.68
N GLN A 76 -2.60 -6.15 7.56
CA GLN A 76 -2.55 -5.65 8.94
C GLN A 76 -1.54 -6.43 9.77
N LEU A 77 -1.42 -7.74 9.52
CA LEU A 77 -0.39 -8.59 10.12
C LEU A 77 1.00 -8.13 9.68
N PHE A 78 1.20 -7.87 8.39
CA PHE A 78 2.47 -7.36 7.87
C PHE A 78 2.88 -6.06 8.55
N LEU A 79 1.98 -5.07 8.63
CA LEU A 79 2.28 -3.81 9.32
C LEU A 79 2.60 -4.00 10.80
N ALA A 80 1.95 -4.96 11.47
CA ALA A 80 2.24 -5.26 12.86
C ALA A 80 3.62 -5.93 13.06
N LEU A 81 4.03 -6.78 12.12
CA LEU A 81 5.35 -7.43 12.14
C LEU A 81 6.49 -6.43 11.91
N GLU A 82 6.29 -5.51 10.96
CA GLU A 82 7.26 -4.45 10.64
C GLU A 82 7.21 -3.26 11.62
N ASP A 83 6.27 -3.30 12.59
CA ASP A 83 6.02 -2.22 13.56
C ASP A 83 5.78 -0.86 12.86
N ILE A 84 4.86 -0.89 11.89
CA ILE A 84 4.40 0.25 11.09
C ILE A 84 2.99 0.64 11.50
N ASP A 85 2.79 1.92 11.86
CA ASP A 85 1.47 2.46 12.16
C ASP A 85 0.58 2.51 10.93
N HIS A 86 -0.69 2.09 11.07
CA HIS A 86 -1.69 2.22 10.01
C HIS A 86 -2.69 3.34 10.30
N SER A 87 -2.60 4.42 9.53
CA SER A 87 -3.60 5.50 9.48
C SER A 87 -4.54 5.34 8.29
N LYS A 88 -5.80 5.75 8.46
CA LYS A 88 -6.83 5.67 7.41
C LYS A 88 -7.39 7.06 7.16
N THR A 89 -7.61 7.42 5.89
CA THR A 89 -8.26 8.68 5.52
C THR A 89 -9.62 8.83 6.19
N LYS A 90 -10.19 10.03 6.31
CA LYS A 90 -11.58 10.19 6.79
C LYS A 90 -12.56 9.73 5.70
N ALA A 91 -13.69 9.16 6.10
CA ALA A 91 -14.69 8.70 5.15
C ALA A 91 -15.19 9.90 4.34
N ARG A 92 -15.28 9.76 3.01
CA ARG A 92 -15.72 10.81 2.08
C ARG A 92 -14.78 12.04 1.96
N HIS A 93 -13.50 11.91 2.31
CA HIS A 93 -12.48 12.95 2.10
C HIS A 93 -11.32 12.46 1.21
N PRO A 94 -11.55 12.27 -0.10
CA PRO A 94 -10.54 11.80 -1.07
C PRO A 94 -9.29 12.70 -1.11
N GLN A 95 -9.46 14.01 -0.90
CA GLN A 95 -8.38 15.01 -0.84
C GLN A 95 -7.29 14.72 0.22
N SER A 96 -7.59 13.92 1.25
CA SER A 96 -6.60 13.52 2.27
C SER A 96 -5.60 12.47 1.78
N ASN A 97 -5.85 11.85 0.62
CA ASN A 97 -4.90 11.03 -0.13
C ASN A 97 -4.43 11.73 -1.41
N GLY A 98 -4.58 13.05 -1.53
CA GLY A 98 -4.39 13.80 -2.77
C GLY A 98 -2.97 13.81 -3.36
N ILE A 99 -2.00 13.15 -2.72
CA ILE A 99 -0.68 12.88 -3.31
C ILE A 99 -0.74 11.64 -4.24
N CYS A 100 -1.62 10.69 -3.94
CA CYS A 100 -1.75 9.40 -4.62
C CYS A 100 -3.00 9.32 -5.53
N GLU A 101 -3.85 10.35 -5.54
CA GLU A 101 -4.97 10.50 -6.50
C GLU A 101 -4.52 11.17 -7.81
#